data_AF-A0A4R1R0N2-F1
#
_entry.id   AF-A0A4R1R0N2-F1
#
_cell.length_a   1.000
_cell.length_b   1.000
_cell.length_c   1.000
_cell.angle_alpha   90.00
_cell.angle_beta   90.00
_cell.angle_gamma   90.00
#
_symmetry.space_group_name_H-M   'P 1'
#
loop_
_entity.id
_entity.type
_entity.pdbx_description
1 polymer ?
#
loop_
_entity_poly.entity_id
_entity_poly.type
_entity_poly.pdbx_seq_one_letter_code
_entity_poly.pdbx_strand_id
1 'polypeptide(L)'
;MKKMKIISILMIILVITGCGQKNAEGEIEAPKVTVLEEREATESPKVDIPDNETKKSRPEEILSPSKDEVLSKRAQVLDGMSDEEIDDMNQVIKDINIEFERAIMWDNCLVRLSDPEDMLWNLLSNTGEVQIGWAYEEEALKIKKNTELSEDEFNKQYGTKVIQYNEYTAEDFIVCMEKLRESTNCEDLKKDFDQLIDNMEKAEETHNVEYIEAIYKIVHDMDYFLLRYGPEDVGKYTKDSSTVDKYYGALNVY
;
A
#
# COMPACT_ATOMS: atom_id res chain seq x y z
N MET A 1 -23.52 -30.38 -10.49
CA MET A 1 -23.45 -29.35 -9.43
C MET A 1 -22.09 -29.49 -8.76
N LYS A 2 -21.10 -28.71 -9.21
CA LYS A 2 -19.76 -28.66 -8.62
C LYS A 2 -19.83 -27.72 -7.42
N LYS A 3 -19.53 -28.23 -6.22
CA LYS A 3 -19.37 -27.42 -5.02
C LYS A 3 -18.17 -26.51 -5.22
N MET A 4 -18.39 -25.21 -5.27
CA MET A 4 -17.33 -24.20 -5.29
C MET A 4 -16.71 -24.18 -3.89
N LYS A 5 -15.43 -24.51 -3.81
CA LYS A 5 -14.68 -24.50 -2.55
C LYS A 5 -14.38 -23.05 -2.22
N ILE A 6 -14.94 -22.56 -1.12
CA ILE A 6 -14.45 -21.37 -0.43
C ILE A 6 -13.04 -21.74 0.06
N ILE A 7 -12.02 -21.14 -0.53
CA ILE A 7 -10.62 -21.34 -0.11
C ILE A 7 -10.39 -20.37 1.04
N SER A 8 -10.38 -20.90 2.27
CA SER A 8 -9.84 -20.20 3.43
C SER A 8 -8.39 -19.79 3.16
N ILE A 9 -8.13 -18.49 3.16
CA ILE A 9 -6.78 -17.93 3.19
C ILE A 9 -6.29 -18.06 4.64
N LEU A 10 -5.62 -19.18 4.93
CA LEU A 10 -4.83 -19.36 6.13
C LEU A 10 -3.58 -20.23 5.86
N MET A 11 -2.42 -19.58 5.98
CA MET A 11 -1.17 -20.09 6.56
C MET A 11 -0.28 -21.10 5.78
N ILE A 12 0.96 -20.70 5.44
CA ILE A 12 2.23 -21.08 6.14
C ILE A 12 3.49 -20.93 5.27
N ILE A 13 4.36 -20.04 5.76
CA ILE A 13 5.83 -20.04 5.81
C ILE A 13 6.55 -21.32 5.34
N LEU A 14 7.52 -21.17 4.44
CA LEU A 14 8.75 -21.99 4.48
C LEU A 14 9.98 -21.09 4.59
N VAL A 15 10.54 -21.15 5.79
CA VAL A 15 11.88 -20.76 6.19
C VAL A 15 12.92 -21.50 5.32
N ILE A 16 13.84 -20.75 4.71
CA ILE A 16 15.18 -21.27 4.39
C ILE A 16 16.16 -20.58 5.34
N THR A 17 16.25 -21.11 6.56
CA THR A 17 17.44 -20.99 7.39
C THR A 17 18.54 -21.78 6.71
N GLY A 18 19.60 -21.09 6.30
CA GLY A 18 20.86 -21.73 5.97
C GLY A 18 21.35 -22.56 7.16
N CYS A 19 21.71 -23.81 6.88
CA CYS A 19 22.40 -24.68 7.82
C CYS A 19 23.71 -24.02 8.27
N GLY A 20 23.81 -23.75 9.57
CA GLY A 20 25.04 -23.31 10.20
C GLY A 20 26.12 -24.39 10.18
N GLN A 21 27.36 -23.95 9.98
CA GLN A 21 28.51 -24.55 10.64
C GLN A 21 28.90 -23.66 11.83
N LYS A 22 29.01 -24.31 12.98
CA LYS A 22 29.38 -23.76 14.28
C LYS A 22 30.86 -23.37 14.28
N ASN A 23 31.18 -22.23 14.90
CA ASN A 23 32.09 -22.11 16.06
C ASN A 23 32.61 -20.66 16.18
N ALA A 24 32.30 -20.01 17.30
CA ALA A 24 33.25 -19.36 18.21
C ALA A 24 32.49 -18.33 19.07
N GLU A 25 32.55 -18.54 20.38
CA GLU A 25 32.06 -17.65 21.43
C GLU A 25 32.80 -16.31 21.37
N GLY A 26 32.04 -15.23 21.50
CA GLY A 26 32.55 -13.87 21.69
C GLY A 26 31.44 -13.01 22.28
N GLU A 27 31.57 -12.67 23.56
CA GLU A 27 30.76 -11.66 24.24
C GLU A 27 30.77 -10.35 23.43
N ILE A 28 29.59 -9.77 23.19
CA ILE A 28 29.49 -8.39 22.71
C ILE A 28 28.74 -7.58 23.77
N GLU A 29 29.50 -6.78 24.51
CA GLU A 29 29.04 -5.79 25.47
C GLU A 29 28.14 -4.74 24.80
N ALA A 30 27.07 -4.35 25.50
CA ALA A 30 26.22 -3.23 25.12
C ALA A 30 26.99 -1.90 25.18
N PRO A 31 26.81 -0.97 24.22
CA PRO A 31 27.50 0.30 24.25
C PRO A 31 26.95 1.20 25.37
N LYS A 32 27.85 1.65 26.24
CA LYS A 32 27.61 2.62 27.33
C LYS A 32 27.07 3.94 26.80
N VAL A 33 25.96 4.37 27.39
CA VAL A 33 25.43 5.73 27.31
C VAL A 33 26.39 6.68 28.03
N THR A 34 27.05 7.56 27.29
CA THR A 34 27.74 8.73 27.84
C THR A 34 26.79 9.92 27.88
N VAL A 35 26.47 10.34 29.10
CA VAL A 35 25.82 11.60 29.45
C VAL A 35 26.65 12.77 28.92
N LEU A 36 26.03 13.68 28.20
CA LEU A 36 26.59 15.00 27.90
C LEU A 36 25.63 16.08 28.41
N GLU A 37 26.24 17.06 29.05
CA GLU A 37 25.68 18.05 29.95
C GLU A 37 24.77 19.08 29.26
N GLU A 38 23.77 19.49 30.02
CA GLU A 38 22.90 20.64 29.82
C GLU A 38 23.74 21.93 29.68
N ARG A 39 23.53 22.70 28.62
CA ARG A 39 24.09 24.05 28.47
C ARG A 39 23.00 25.03 28.06
N GLU A 40 23.04 26.15 28.77
CA GLU A 40 22.07 27.23 28.85
C GLU A 40 21.74 27.90 27.52
N ALA A 41 20.51 28.42 27.46
CA ALA A 41 20.00 29.26 26.39
C ALA A 41 20.75 30.60 26.33
N THR A 42 21.35 30.89 25.18
CA THR A 42 21.83 32.24 24.82
C THR A 42 21.10 32.75 23.58
N GLU A 43 20.42 33.88 23.74
CA GLU A 43 19.76 34.67 22.71
C GLU A 43 20.67 34.97 21.50
N SER A 44 20.06 35.07 20.32
CA SER A 44 20.67 35.56 19.09
C SER A 44 19.61 36.31 18.25
N PRO A 45 20.01 37.29 17.42
CA PRO A 45 19.36 38.61 17.34
C PRO A 45 18.17 38.69 16.38
N LYS A 46 17.24 39.60 16.70
CA LYS A 46 16.17 40.05 15.80
C LYS A 46 16.78 40.69 14.54
N VAL A 47 16.47 40.12 13.39
CA VAL A 47 16.63 40.77 12.08
C VAL A 47 15.23 40.96 11.51
N ASP A 48 14.81 42.22 11.44
CA ASP A 48 13.56 42.63 10.81
C ASP A 48 13.67 42.46 9.29
N ILE A 49 12.79 41.62 8.71
CA ILE A 49 12.58 41.52 7.25
C ILE A 49 11.12 41.90 6.97
N PRO A 50 10.82 42.77 5.97
CA PRO A 50 9.51 43.37 5.81
C PRO A 50 8.46 42.38 5.28
N ASP A 51 7.25 42.48 5.85
CA ASP A 51 6.01 41.85 5.40
C ASP A 51 5.72 42.13 3.92
N ASN A 52 5.81 41.11 3.07
CA ASN A 52 4.93 40.95 1.92
C ASN A 52 5.09 39.58 1.26
N GLU A 53 4.49 38.51 1.79
CA GLU A 53 4.10 37.37 0.96
C GLU A 53 2.75 36.79 1.45
N THR A 54 1.77 36.95 0.58
CA THR A 54 0.55 36.15 0.38
C THR A 54 0.43 34.92 1.28
N LYS A 55 -0.56 34.92 2.18
CA LYS A 55 -1.03 33.72 2.89
C LYS A 55 -1.37 32.62 1.87
N LYS A 56 -0.43 31.71 1.62
CA LYS A 56 -0.79 30.35 1.22
C LYS A 56 -1.59 29.77 2.38
N SER A 57 -2.88 29.52 2.15
CA SER A 57 -3.71 28.79 3.09
C SER A 57 -3.01 27.47 3.44
N ARG A 58 -2.76 27.26 4.74
CA ARG A 58 -2.40 25.95 5.30
C ARG A 58 -3.46 24.94 4.80
N PRO A 59 -3.06 23.76 4.30
CA PRO A 59 -4.04 22.71 4.00
C PRO A 59 -4.93 22.51 5.21
N GLU A 60 -6.25 22.51 5.02
CA GLU A 60 -7.17 22.15 6.10
C GLU A 60 -6.77 20.77 6.61
N GLU A 61 -6.57 20.67 7.92
CA GLU A 61 -6.12 19.45 8.56
C GLU A 61 -7.28 18.46 8.50
N ILE A 62 -7.13 17.40 7.70
CA ILE A 62 -8.14 16.34 7.58
C ILE A 62 -8.24 15.66 8.94
N LEU A 63 -9.39 15.83 9.60
CA LEU A 63 -9.63 15.26 10.91
C LEU A 63 -10.06 13.80 10.76
N SER A 64 -9.30 12.89 11.39
CA SER A 64 -9.66 11.47 11.45
C SER A 64 -10.95 11.27 12.25
N PRO A 65 -11.88 10.41 11.77
CA PRO A 65 -13.05 10.04 12.55
C PRO A 65 -12.63 9.30 13.83
N SER A 66 -13.34 9.57 14.90
CA SER A 66 -13.24 8.85 16.16
C SER A 66 -13.85 7.45 16.06
N LYS A 67 -13.51 6.57 17.00
CA LYS A 67 -14.08 5.22 17.07
C LYS A 67 -15.61 5.21 17.09
N ASP A 68 -16.23 6.11 17.87
CA ASP A 68 -17.68 6.18 17.98
C ASP A 68 -18.33 6.63 16.66
N GLU A 69 -17.69 7.57 15.94
CA GLU A 69 -18.12 7.98 14.60
C GLU A 69 -18.00 6.83 13.60
N VAL A 70 -16.89 6.08 13.61
CA VAL A 70 -16.71 4.90 12.75
C VAL A 70 -17.76 3.83 13.05
N LEU A 71 -18.03 3.51 14.32
CA LEU A 71 -19.03 2.51 14.70
C LEU A 71 -20.45 2.95 14.30
N SER A 72 -20.79 4.22 14.51
CA SER A 72 -22.08 4.77 14.10
C SER A 72 -22.23 4.75 12.59
N LYS A 73 -21.18 5.12 11.84
CA LYS A 73 -21.21 5.14 10.37
C LYS A 73 -21.29 3.73 9.81
N ARG A 74 -20.51 2.79 10.33
CA ARG A 74 -20.56 1.37 9.95
C ARG A 74 -21.97 0.80 10.10
N ALA A 75 -22.61 1.02 11.25
CA ALA A 75 -23.97 0.56 11.49
C ALA A 75 -24.98 1.14 10.47
N GLN A 76 -24.78 2.39 10.05
CA GLN A 76 -25.60 3.03 9.02
C GLN A 76 -25.39 2.42 7.63
N VAL A 77 -24.13 2.28 7.19
CA VAL A 77 -23.83 1.89 5.79
C VAL A 77 -24.03 0.39 5.53
N LEU A 78 -23.94 -0.44 6.58
CA LEU A 78 -24.14 -1.88 6.49
C LEU A 78 -25.59 -2.29 6.84
N ASP A 79 -26.49 -1.34 7.08
CA ASP A 79 -27.89 -1.64 7.40
C ASP A 79 -28.55 -2.44 6.27
N GLY A 80 -29.21 -3.53 6.64
CA GLY A 80 -29.88 -4.43 5.70
C GLY A 80 -28.99 -5.45 5.00
N MET A 81 -27.67 -5.43 5.23
CA MET A 81 -26.77 -6.51 4.78
C MET A 81 -26.85 -7.71 5.73
N SER A 82 -26.64 -8.92 5.21
CA SER A 82 -26.48 -10.12 6.03
C SER A 82 -25.09 -10.21 6.66
N ASP A 83 -24.97 -10.97 7.74
CA ASP A 83 -23.68 -11.21 8.42
C ASP A 83 -22.63 -11.81 7.45
N GLU A 84 -23.04 -12.69 6.54
CA GLU A 84 -22.15 -13.30 5.54
C GLU A 84 -21.64 -12.26 4.52
N GLU A 85 -22.50 -11.35 4.06
CA GLU A 85 -22.09 -10.27 3.14
C GLU A 85 -21.14 -9.28 3.82
N ILE A 86 -21.39 -8.96 5.10
CA ILE A 86 -20.52 -8.10 5.90
C ILE A 86 -19.15 -8.75 6.11
N ASP A 87 -19.11 -10.03 6.48
CA ASP A 87 -17.87 -10.77 6.69
C ASP A 87 -17.06 -10.91 5.39
N ASP A 88 -17.72 -11.23 4.27
CA ASP A 88 -17.09 -11.28 2.94
C ASP A 88 -16.47 -9.91 2.58
N MET A 89 -17.22 -8.82 2.74
CA MET A 89 -16.74 -7.47 2.45
C MET A 89 -15.55 -7.08 3.33
N ASN A 90 -15.66 -7.32 4.64
CA ASN A 90 -14.60 -7.06 5.61
C ASN A 90 -13.31 -7.79 5.23
N GLN A 91 -13.41 -9.08 4.89
CA GLN A 91 -12.24 -9.89 4.60
C GLN A 91 -11.59 -9.51 3.28
N VAL A 92 -12.38 -9.26 2.23
CA VAL A 92 -11.86 -8.84 0.91
C VAL A 92 -11.14 -7.49 1.02
N ILE A 93 -11.77 -6.48 1.62
CA ILE A 93 -11.18 -5.14 1.71
C ILE A 93 -9.91 -5.14 2.58
N LYS A 94 -9.92 -5.89 3.68
CA LYS A 94 -8.74 -6.08 4.51
C LYS A 94 -7.59 -6.73 3.73
N ASP A 95 -7.85 -7.80 2.99
CA ASP A 95 -6.80 -8.50 2.26
C ASP A 95 -6.21 -7.59 1.18
N ILE A 96 -7.04 -6.86 0.43
CA ILE A 96 -6.59 -5.87 -0.54
C ILE A 96 -5.75 -4.77 0.13
N ASN A 97 -6.18 -4.23 1.28
CA ASN A 97 -5.42 -3.21 2.00
C ASN A 97 -4.03 -3.72 2.40
N ILE A 98 -3.95 -4.92 2.97
CA ILE A 98 -2.69 -5.54 3.38
C ILE A 98 -1.75 -5.75 2.18
N GLU A 99 -2.29 -6.18 1.04
CA GLU A 99 -1.50 -6.37 -0.18
C GLU A 99 -0.94 -5.03 -0.70
N PHE A 100 -1.75 -3.97 -0.73
CA PHE A 100 -1.29 -2.63 -1.07
C PHE A 100 -0.24 -2.10 -0.09
N GLU A 101 -0.50 -2.21 1.21
CA GLU A 101 0.43 -1.80 2.25
C GLU A 101 1.78 -2.51 2.09
N ARG A 102 1.76 -3.81 1.83
CA ARG A 102 2.99 -4.56 1.59
C ARG A 102 3.73 -4.03 0.36
N ALA A 103 3.04 -3.90 -0.76
CA ALA A 103 3.62 -3.47 -2.03
C ALA A 103 4.19 -2.03 -1.94
N ILE A 104 3.47 -1.13 -1.28
CA ILE A 104 3.86 0.28 -1.16
C ILE A 104 5.04 0.41 -0.18
N MET A 105 4.98 -0.23 0.99
CA MET A 105 5.98 -0.05 2.04
C MET A 105 7.27 -0.84 1.79
N TRP A 106 7.18 -2.05 1.23
CA TRP A 106 8.34 -2.95 1.10
C TRP A 106 8.86 -3.07 -0.33
N ASP A 107 7.97 -2.95 -1.32
CA ASP A 107 8.32 -3.21 -2.73
C ASP A 107 8.48 -1.92 -3.56
N ASN A 108 8.39 -0.75 -2.93
CA ASN A 108 8.46 0.57 -3.57
C ASN A 108 7.48 0.73 -4.73
N CYS A 109 6.30 0.10 -4.64
CA CYS A 109 5.34 -0.02 -5.73
C CYS A 109 5.02 1.34 -6.39
N LEU A 110 4.66 2.37 -5.62
CA LEU A 110 4.33 3.69 -6.18
C LEU A 110 5.50 4.36 -6.91
N VAL A 111 6.72 4.19 -6.40
CA VAL A 111 7.92 4.76 -7.04
C VAL A 111 8.16 4.12 -8.40
N ARG A 112 7.96 2.80 -8.48
CA ARG A 112 8.09 2.05 -9.73
C ARG A 112 7.00 2.40 -10.73
N LEU A 113 5.74 2.37 -10.30
CA LEU A 113 4.59 2.69 -11.14
C LEU A 113 4.55 4.17 -11.57
N SER A 114 5.32 5.05 -10.93
CA SER A 114 5.49 6.44 -11.41
C SER A 114 6.11 6.51 -12.81
N ASP A 115 6.81 5.46 -13.25
CA ASP A 115 7.20 5.27 -14.65
C ASP A 115 6.11 4.46 -15.38
N PRO A 116 5.39 5.04 -16.36
CA PRO A 116 4.34 4.34 -17.09
C PRO A 116 4.85 3.18 -17.95
N GLU A 117 6.16 3.11 -18.20
CA GLU A 117 6.80 2.01 -18.93
C GLU A 117 7.40 0.94 -18.00
N ASP A 118 7.31 1.11 -16.67
CA ASP A 118 7.79 0.08 -15.74
C ASP A 118 6.99 -1.22 -15.91
N MET A 119 7.71 -2.33 -16.06
CA MET A 119 7.13 -3.66 -16.27
C MET A 119 6.25 -4.15 -15.10
N LEU A 120 6.24 -3.47 -13.95
CA LEU A 120 5.33 -3.76 -12.85
C LEU A 120 3.85 -3.56 -13.26
N TRP A 121 3.57 -2.65 -14.19
CA TRP A 121 2.23 -2.46 -14.77
C TRP A 121 1.68 -3.74 -15.42
N ASN A 122 2.54 -4.66 -15.87
CA ASN A 122 2.12 -5.93 -16.46
C ASN A 122 1.28 -6.80 -15.50
N LEU A 123 1.38 -6.59 -14.19
CA LEU A 123 0.56 -7.30 -13.21
C LEU A 123 -0.92 -6.95 -13.33
N LEU A 124 -1.27 -5.77 -13.86
CA LEU A 124 -2.67 -5.41 -14.05
C LEU A 124 -3.34 -6.24 -15.15
N SER A 125 -2.61 -6.69 -16.16
CA SER A 125 -3.24 -7.36 -17.32
C SER A 125 -2.89 -8.84 -17.46
N ASN A 126 -1.95 -9.38 -16.66
CA ASN A 126 -1.42 -10.73 -16.85
C ASN A 126 -1.45 -11.57 -15.57
N THR A 127 -1.82 -12.84 -15.69
CA THR A 127 -1.70 -13.86 -14.63
C THR A 127 -0.57 -14.85 -14.92
N GLY A 128 -0.20 -15.65 -13.92
CA GLY A 128 0.88 -16.62 -14.01
C GLY A 128 2.25 -15.99 -13.75
N GLU A 129 3.29 -16.50 -14.41
CA GLU A 129 4.64 -15.94 -14.33
C GLU A 129 4.75 -14.68 -15.18
N VAL A 130 4.68 -13.51 -14.52
CA VAL A 130 4.74 -12.20 -15.16
C VAL A 130 6.15 -11.62 -15.00
N GLN A 131 6.74 -11.17 -16.11
CA GLN A 131 7.99 -10.42 -16.04
C GLN A 131 7.72 -9.00 -15.55
N ILE A 132 8.31 -8.66 -14.41
CA ILE A 132 8.17 -7.36 -13.76
C ILE A 132 9.45 -6.53 -13.81
N GLY A 133 10.50 -6.98 -14.49
CA GLY A 133 11.71 -6.18 -14.66
C GLY A 133 12.93 -6.97 -15.07
N TRP A 134 14.09 -6.35 -14.89
CA TRP A 134 15.41 -6.89 -15.19
C TRP A 134 16.36 -6.69 -14.01
N ALA A 135 17.09 -7.75 -13.67
CA ALA A 135 18.21 -7.72 -12.73
C ALA A 135 19.53 -7.81 -13.51
N TYR A 136 20.58 -7.18 -12.98
CA TYR A 136 21.89 -7.13 -13.62
C TYR A 136 22.97 -7.53 -12.62
N GLU A 137 23.95 -8.27 -13.11
CA GLU A 137 25.21 -8.48 -12.40
C GLU A 137 26.02 -7.18 -12.35
N GLU A 138 26.94 -7.06 -11.38
CA GLU A 138 27.71 -5.84 -11.16
C GLU A 138 28.56 -5.44 -12.39
N GLU A 139 29.10 -6.43 -13.09
CA GLU A 139 29.87 -6.26 -14.33
C GLU A 139 29.02 -5.65 -15.44
N ALA A 140 27.77 -6.10 -15.59
CA ALA A 140 26.84 -5.55 -16.57
C ALA A 140 26.57 -4.06 -16.27
N LEU A 141 26.40 -3.68 -15.01
CA LEU A 141 26.20 -2.28 -14.61
C LEU A 141 27.41 -1.39 -14.94
N LYS A 142 28.64 -1.93 -14.86
CA LYS A 142 29.86 -1.22 -15.30
C LYS A 142 29.88 -1.01 -16.81
N ILE A 143 29.38 -1.98 -17.58
CA ILE A 143 29.25 -1.89 -19.05
C ILE A 143 28.16 -0.87 -19.43
N LYS A 144 27.01 -0.85 -18.73
CA LYS A 144 25.88 0.06 -19.05
C LYS A 144 26.30 1.53 -19.13
N LYS A 145 27.27 1.96 -18.33
CA LYS A 145 27.77 3.36 -18.32
C LYS A 145 28.51 3.77 -19.58
N ASN A 146 29.06 2.82 -20.35
CA ASN A 146 29.97 3.08 -21.46
C ASN A 146 29.52 2.39 -22.77
N THR A 147 28.28 1.91 -22.82
CA THR A 147 27.74 1.21 -24.00
C THR A 147 26.94 2.17 -24.89
N GLU A 148 26.98 1.93 -26.19
CA GLU A 148 26.12 2.61 -27.17
C GLU A 148 24.86 1.78 -27.49
N LEU A 149 24.70 0.62 -26.85
CA LEU A 149 23.50 -0.22 -26.98
C LEU A 149 22.27 0.53 -26.48
N SER A 150 21.14 0.31 -27.15
CA SER A 150 19.84 0.71 -26.61
C SER A 150 19.52 -0.07 -25.32
N GLU A 151 18.58 0.44 -24.52
CA GLU A 151 18.15 -0.23 -23.29
C GLU A 151 17.64 -1.64 -23.57
N ASP A 152 16.79 -1.83 -24.59
CA ASP A 152 16.27 -3.13 -24.98
C ASP A 152 17.37 -4.14 -25.38
N GLU A 153 18.37 -3.68 -26.13
CA GLU A 153 19.50 -4.53 -26.53
C GLU A 153 20.36 -4.90 -25.32
N PHE A 154 20.62 -3.94 -24.44
CA PHE A 154 21.35 -4.16 -23.21
C PHE A 154 20.62 -5.16 -22.30
N ASN A 155 19.31 -4.99 -22.12
CA ASN A 155 18.47 -5.86 -21.29
C ASN A 155 18.47 -7.29 -21.82
N LYS A 156 18.34 -7.48 -23.14
CA LYS A 156 18.36 -8.81 -23.77
C LYS A 156 19.72 -9.51 -23.65
N GLN A 157 20.83 -8.75 -23.67
CA GLN A 157 22.16 -9.32 -23.65
C GLN A 157 22.69 -9.57 -22.23
N TYR A 158 22.38 -8.69 -21.28
CA TYR A 158 22.99 -8.69 -19.95
C TYR A 158 21.97 -8.77 -18.80
N GLY A 159 20.69 -8.65 -19.09
CA GLY A 159 19.63 -8.70 -18.07
C GLY A 159 19.17 -10.12 -17.77
N THR A 160 18.92 -10.38 -16.48
CA THR A 160 18.15 -11.54 -16.02
C THR A 160 16.72 -11.10 -15.75
N LYS A 161 15.74 -11.83 -16.29
CA LYS A 161 14.32 -11.49 -16.08
C LYS A 161 13.96 -11.63 -14.60
N VAL A 162 13.34 -10.59 -14.05
CA VAL A 162 12.69 -10.67 -12.73
C VAL A 162 11.25 -11.06 -12.96
N ILE A 163 10.85 -12.21 -12.40
CA ILE A 163 9.53 -12.80 -12.58
C ILE A 163 8.78 -12.78 -11.25
N GLN A 164 7.50 -12.43 -11.30
CA GLN A 164 6.57 -12.53 -10.18
C GLN A 164 5.37 -13.39 -10.61
N TYR A 165 4.93 -14.27 -9.72
CA TYR A 165 3.68 -14.99 -9.93
C TYR A 165 2.51 -14.08 -9.57
N ASN A 166 1.53 -13.96 -10.46
CA ASN A 166 0.34 -13.15 -10.27
C ASN A 166 -0.94 -13.98 -10.46
N GLU A 167 -1.85 -13.87 -9.51
CA GLU A 167 -3.12 -14.62 -9.53
C GLU A 167 -4.28 -13.81 -10.11
N TYR A 168 -4.23 -12.47 -9.99
CA TYR A 168 -5.35 -11.59 -10.25
C TYR A 168 -4.96 -10.41 -11.14
N THR A 169 -5.86 -10.00 -12.02
CA THR A 169 -5.72 -8.81 -12.88
C THR A 169 -6.57 -7.64 -12.37
N ALA A 170 -6.47 -6.50 -13.04
CA ALA A 170 -7.37 -5.36 -12.89
C ALA A 170 -8.84 -5.77 -13.13
N GLU A 171 -9.11 -6.58 -14.14
CA GLU A 171 -10.45 -7.14 -14.40
C GLU A 171 -10.96 -7.98 -13.21
N ASP A 172 -10.12 -8.83 -12.62
CA ASP A 172 -10.51 -9.63 -11.44
C ASP A 172 -10.83 -8.72 -10.24
N PHE A 173 -10.05 -7.65 -10.06
CA PHE A 173 -10.33 -6.63 -9.04
C PHE A 173 -11.66 -5.92 -9.29
N ILE A 174 -11.93 -5.48 -10.53
CA ILE A 174 -13.15 -4.78 -10.92
C ILE A 174 -14.37 -5.67 -10.64
N VAL A 175 -14.38 -6.91 -11.12
CA VAL A 175 -15.45 -7.89 -10.86
C VAL A 175 -15.67 -8.10 -9.36
N CYS A 176 -14.58 -8.12 -8.58
CA CYS A 176 -14.67 -8.23 -7.12
C CYS A 176 -15.35 -7.00 -6.50
N MET A 177 -14.96 -5.78 -6.91
CA MET A 177 -15.55 -4.53 -6.42
C MET A 177 -17.02 -4.39 -6.85
N GLU A 178 -17.38 -4.78 -8.07
CA GLU A 178 -18.78 -4.83 -8.51
C GLU A 178 -19.62 -5.76 -7.64
N LYS A 179 -19.10 -6.94 -7.28
CA LYS A 179 -19.81 -7.86 -6.37
C LYS A 179 -20.05 -7.21 -5.00
N LEU A 180 -19.04 -6.55 -4.43
CA LEU A 180 -19.17 -5.88 -3.13
C LEU A 180 -20.14 -4.70 -3.20
N ARG A 181 -20.08 -3.92 -4.27
CA ARG A 181 -21.01 -2.82 -4.56
C ARG A 181 -22.47 -3.27 -4.56
N GLU A 182 -22.78 -4.40 -5.21
CA GLU A 182 -24.14 -4.93 -5.28
C GLU A 182 -24.63 -5.52 -3.95
N SER A 183 -23.74 -5.82 -3.00
CA SER A 183 -24.11 -6.37 -1.69
C SER A 183 -24.67 -5.33 -0.71
N THR A 184 -24.42 -4.03 -0.95
CA THR A 184 -24.88 -2.95 -0.05
C THR A 184 -26.05 -2.17 -0.65
N ASN A 185 -26.94 -1.68 0.23
CA ASN A 185 -28.00 -0.73 -0.13
C ASN A 185 -27.59 0.74 0.08
N CYS A 186 -26.42 1.00 0.66
CA CYS A 186 -25.95 2.35 0.94
C CYS A 186 -25.37 3.00 -0.32
N GLU A 187 -26.03 4.04 -0.83
CA GLU A 187 -25.60 4.74 -2.05
C GLU A 187 -24.24 5.42 -1.93
N ASP A 188 -23.85 5.90 -0.75
CA ASP A 188 -22.52 6.49 -0.58
C ASP A 188 -21.41 5.43 -0.57
N LEU A 189 -21.66 4.26 0.02
CA LEU A 189 -20.72 3.13 -0.06
C LEU A 189 -20.64 2.57 -1.49
N LYS A 190 -21.73 2.56 -2.25
CA LYS A 190 -21.69 2.23 -3.69
C LYS A 190 -20.79 3.19 -4.47
N LYS A 191 -20.82 4.49 -4.17
CA LYS A 191 -19.91 5.46 -4.81
C LYS A 191 -18.45 5.19 -4.47
N ASP A 192 -18.15 4.76 -3.25
CA ASP A 192 -16.78 4.36 -2.88
C ASP A 192 -16.32 3.17 -3.75
N PHE A 193 -17.17 2.17 -3.95
CA PHE A 193 -16.87 1.06 -4.87
C PHE A 193 -16.79 1.49 -6.34
N ASP A 194 -17.68 2.38 -6.80
CA ASP A 194 -17.62 2.95 -8.14
C ASP A 194 -16.28 3.67 -8.37
N GLN A 195 -15.78 4.40 -7.37
CA GLN A 195 -14.45 5.04 -7.45
C GLN A 195 -13.31 4.02 -7.51
N LEU A 196 -13.39 2.90 -6.79
CA LEU A 196 -12.39 1.84 -6.88
C LEU A 196 -12.36 1.23 -8.28
N ILE A 197 -13.52 0.96 -8.86
CA ILE A 197 -13.67 0.43 -10.22
C ILE A 197 -13.10 1.42 -11.24
N ASP A 198 -13.62 2.65 -11.25
CA ASP A 198 -13.19 3.71 -12.17
C ASP A 198 -11.68 3.97 -12.12
N ASN A 199 -11.09 3.95 -10.92
CA ASN A 199 -9.65 4.16 -10.78
C ASN A 199 -8.86 2.95 -11.30
N MET A 200 -9.34 1.72 -11.09
CA MET A 200 -8.63 0.54 -11.60
C MET A 200 -8.65 0.49 -13.13
N GLU A 201 -9.81 0.77 -13.74
CA GLU A 201 -9.94 0.90 -15.20
C GLU A 201 -8.96 1.94 -15.74
N LYS A 202 -8.96 3.15 -15.15
CA LYS A 202 -8.04 4.21 -15.58
C LYS A 202 -6.57 3.87 -15.33
N ALA A 203 -6.26 3.15 -14.26
CA ALA A 203 -4.89 2.72 -13.97
C ALA A 203 -4.38 1.76 -15.06
N GLU A 204 -5.20 0.76 -15.44
CA GLU A 204 -4.86 -0.16 -16.53
C GLU A 204 -4.76 0.55 -17.88
N GLU A 205 -5.68 1.47 -18.19
CA GLU A 205 -5.70 2.17 -19.49
C GLU A 205 -4.54 3.16 -19.66
N THR A 206 -4.14 3.83 -18.57
CA THR A 206 -3.26 5.01 -18.66
C THR A 206 -1.90 4.82 -18.04
N HIS A 207 -1.70 3.77 -17.23
CA HIS A 207 -0.50 3.59 -16.41
C HIS A 207 -0.15 4.84 -15.58
N ASN A 208 -1.16 5.57 -15.10
CA ASN A 208 -0.96 6.69 -14.19
C ASN A 208 -1.05 6.21 -12.74
N VAL A 209 0.07 6.30 -12.02
CA VAL A 209 0.20 5.91 -10.62
C VAL A 209 -0.79 6.62 -9.68
N GLU A 210 -1.26 7.82 -10.03
CA GLU A 210 -2.21 8.57 -9.19
C GLU A 210 -3.52 7.78 -8.97
N TYR A 211 -3.94 6.95 -9.94
CA TYR A 211 -5.11 6.11 -9.78
C TYR A 211 -4.86 4.94 -8.82
N ILE A 212 -3.66 4.36 -8.83
CA ILE A 212 -3.24 3.34 -7.85
C ILE A 212 -3.18 3.94 -6.45
N GLU A 213 -2.66 5.17 -6.31
CA GLU A 213 -2.68 5.88 -5.04
C GLU A 213 -4.10 6.15 -4.54
N ALA A 214 -5.02 6.53 -5.43
CA ALA A 214 -6.42 6.77 -5.07
C ALA A 214 -7.09 5.48 -4.58
N ILE A 215 -6.88 4.35 -5.27
CA ILE A 215 -7.36 3.02 -4.83
C ILE A 215 -6.86 2.70 -3.44
N TYR A 216 -5.54 2.83 -3.21
CA TYR A 216 -4.95 2.55 -1.90
C TYR A 216 -5.59 3.40 -0.80
N LYS A 217 -5.76 4.71 -1.02
CA LYS A 217 -6.35 5.62 -0.02
C LYS A 217 -7.79 5.23 0.32
N ILE A 218 -8.60 4.89 -0.69
CA ILE A 218 -10.00 4.45 -0.49
C ILE A 218 -10.03 3.12 0.28
N VAL A 219 -9.29 2.11 -0.17
CA VAL A 219 -9.25 0.80 0.49
C VAL A 219 -8.73 0.91 1.92
N HIS A 220 -7.70 1.71 2.16
CA HIS A 220 -7.14 1.95 3.48
C HIS A 220 -8.15 2.58 4.42
N ASP A 221 -8.82 3.66 3.99
CA ASP A 221 -9.84 4.31 4.81
C ASP A 221 -11.05 3.38 5.02
N MET A 222 -11.46 2.61 4.00
CA MET A 222 -12.55 1.64 4.10
C MET A 222 -12.23 0.56 5.13
N ASP A 223 -10.99 0.07 5.13
CA ASP A 223 -10.53 -0.93 6.07
C ASP A 223 -10.44 -0.37 7.51
N TYR A 224 -9.64 0.67 7.73
CA TYR A 224 -9.30 1.13 9.09
C TYR A 224 -10.24 2.18 9.67
N PHE A 225 -11.00 2.86 8.84
CA PHE A 225 -11.89 3.94 9.27
C PHE A 225 -13.34 3.71 8.82
N LEU A 226 -13.71 2.53 8.34
CA LEU A 226 -15.12 2.15 8.18
C LEU A 226 -15.39 0.76 8.72
N LEU A 227 -14.76 -0.28 8.17
CA LEU A 227 -15.04 -1.69 8.44
C LEU A 227 -14.38 -2.21 9.73
N ARG A 228 -13.21 -1.68 10.07
CA ARG A 228 -12.52 -1.86 11.35
C ARG A 228 -12.20 -0.49 11.96
N TYR A 229 -11.61 -0.47 13.15
CA TYR A 229 -10.98 0.73 13.69
C TYR A 229 -9.49 0.48 13.84
N GLY A 230 -8.74 0.73 12.77
CA GLY A 230 -7.31 0.43 12.64
C GLY A 230 -6.48 0.84 13.87
N PRO A 231 -6.58 2.09 14.36
CA PRO A 231 -5.76 2.58 15.47
C PRO A 231 -5.78 1.68 16.72
N GLU A 232 -6.93 1.10 17.06
CA GLU A 232 -7.05 0.21 18.23
C GLU A 232 -7.00 -1.28 17.86
N ASP A 233 -7.63 -1.66 16.76
CA ASP A 233 -7.77 -3.07 16.37
C ASP A 233 -6.46 -3.64 15.84
N VAL A 234 -5.65 -2.80 15.18
CA VAL A 234 -4.40 -3.17 14.49
C VAL A 234 -3.19 -2.49 15.13
N GLY A 235 -3.29 -1.21 15.52
CA GLY A 235 -2.16 -0.43 16.05
C GLY A 235 -1.45 -1.05 17.25
N LYS A 236 -2.16 -1.83 18.08
CA LYS A 236 -1.57 -2.60 19.20
C LYS A 236 -0.56 -3.68 18.79
N TYR A 237 -0.56 -4.08 17.52
CA TYR A 237 0.34 -5.10 16.98
C TYR A 237 1.52 -4.50 16.21
N THR A 238 1.57 -3.18 16.01
CA THR A 238 2.64 -2.51 15.27
C THR A 238 3.47 -1.63 16.21
N LYS A 239 4.78 -1.49 15.92
CA LYS A 239 5.66 -0.55 16.63
C LYS A 239 5.51 0.87 16.10
N ASP A 240 5.17 0.97 14.82
CA ASP A 240 4.89 2.20 14.11
C ASP A 240 3.44 2.12 13.64
N SER A 241 2.59 2.98 14.19
CA SER A 241 1.18 3.09 13.84
C SER A 241 0.93 4.16 12.77
N SER A 242 1.98 4.83 12.25
CA SER A 242 1.82 5.97 11.34
C SER A 242 1.06 5.66 10.07
N THR A 243 1.11 4.42 9.57
CA THR A 243 0.26 3.96 8.45
C THR A 243 -1.17 3.76 8.94
N VAL A 244 -1.37 2.95 9.98
CA VAL A 244 -2.68 2.56 10.50
C VAL A 244 -3.50 3.75 11.03
N ASP A 245 -2.83 4.76 11.60
CA ASP A 245 -3.45 5.96 12.16
C ASP A 245 -3.72 7.04 11.12
N LYS A 246 -3.25 6.85 9.88
CA LYS A 246 -3.36 7.87 8.84
C LYS A 246 -4.71 7.80 8.15
N TYR A 247 -5.55 8.78 8.43
CA TYR A 247 -6.78 8.97 7.69
C TYR A 247 -6.55 9.83 6.44
N TYR A 248 -6.98 9.35 5.28
CA TYR A 248 -6.82 10.05 4.00
C TYR A 248 -8.02 10.93 3.63
N GLY A 249 -9.19 10.72 4.24
CA GLY A 249 -10.41 11.44 3.88
C GLY A 249 -10.95 11.02 2.51
N ALA A 250 -10.73 9.77 2.11
CA ALA A 250 -11.01 9.30 0.76
C ALA A 250 -12.44 8.78 0.54
N LEU A 251 -13.16 8.48 1.62
CA LEU A 251 -14.49 7.87 1.54
C LEU A 251 -15.62 8.89 1.44
N ASN A 252 -16.57 8.64 0.55
CA ASN A 252 -17.81 9.39 0.38
C ASN A 252 -18.83 9.13 1.50
N VAL A 253 -18.67 8.05 2.27
CA VAL A 253 -19.57 7.77 3.41
C VAL A 253 -19.48 8.80 4.54
N TYR A 254 -18.44 9.64 4.57
CA TYR A 254 -18.20 10.66 5.60
C TYR A 254 -18.70 12.05 5.22
#